data_AF-A0A8H4YG06-F1
#
_entry.id   AF-A0A8H4YG06-F1
#
_cell.length_a   1.000
_cell.length_b   1.000
_cell.length_c   1.000
_cell.angle_alpha   90.00
_cell.angle_beta   90.00
_cell.angle_gamma   90.00
#
_symmetry.space_group_name_H-M   'P 1'
#
loop_
_entity.id
_entity.type
_entity.pdbx_description
1 polymer ?
#
loop_
_entity_poly.entity_id
_entity_poly.type
_entity_poly.pdbx_seq_one_letter_code
_entity_poly.pdbx_strand_id
1 'polypeptide(L)' 'MRLLNVSTLQLKEFAAHVPPYAILSHTWTEEEVLYSDIGTLTAQSKEGYPKLVGCCRKAAQDGFDWVWIDTCCIDKSSSA' A
#
# COMPACT_ATOMS: atom_id res chain seq x y z
N MET A 1 -6.91 -11.19 1.90
CA MET A 1 -5.95 -10.31 1.20
C MET A 1 -6.11 -8.88 1.72
N ARG A 2 -5.03 -8.14 1.91
CA ARG A 2 -5.09 -6.73 2.33
C ARG A 2 -4.82 -5.81 1.15
N LEU A 3 -5.55 -4.71 1.08
CA LEU A 3 -5.42 -3.70 0.05
C LEU A 3 -5.33 -2.33 0.68
N LEU A 4 -4.56 -1.44 0.07
CA LEU A 4 -4.46 -0.05 0.44
C LEU A 4 -5.52 0.75 -0.32
N ASN A 5 -6.32 1.54 0.38
CA ASN A 5 -7.26 2.47 -0.25
C ASN A 5 -6.50 3.66 -0.85
N VAL A 6 -6.74 3.96 -2.12
CA VAL A 6 -6.00 5.02 -2.84
C VAL A 6 -6.30 6.43 -2.33
N SER A 7 -7.46 6.63 -1.70
CA SER A 7 -7.94 7.94 -1.23
C SER A 7 -7.62 8.18 0.24
N THR A 8 -7.75 7.16 1.08
CA THR A 8 -7.53 7.30 2.53
C THR A 8 -6.13 6.86 2.98
N LEU A 9 -5.38 6.16 2.13
CA LEU A 9 -4.11 5.52 2.46
C LEU A 9 -4.21 4.58 3.68
N GLN A 10 -5.38 3.98 3.89
CA GLN A 10 -5.63 3.01 4.94
C GLN A 10 -5.69 1.60 4.36
N LEU A 11 -5.13 0.65 5.12
CA LEU A 11 -5.21 -0.75 4.80
C LEU A 11 -6.57 -1.31 5.20
N LYS A 12 -7.13 -2.15 4.32
CA LYS A 12 -8.34 -2.93 4.60
C LYS A 12 -8.11 -4.39 4.26
N GLU A 13 -8.53 -5.27 5.15
CA GLU A 13 -8.51 -6.70 4.93
C GLU A 13 -9.82 -7.18 4.28
N PHE A 14 -9.68 -8.00 3.23
CA PHE A 14 -10.76 -8.64 2.52
C PHE A 14 -10.59 -10.16 2.62
N ALA A 15 -11.52 -10.82 3.33
CA ALA A 15 -11.54 -12.27 3.49
C ALA A 15 -12.22 -12.98 2.29
N ALA A 16 -13.23 -12.34 1.70
CA ALA A 16 -13.96 -12.80 0.51
C ALA A 16 -14.43 -11.57 -0.29
N HIS A 17 -14.81 -11.77 -1.56
CA HIS A 17 -15.25 -10.69 -2.47
C HIS A 17 -14.22 -9.55 -2.58
N VAL A 18 -13.01 -9.92 -2.99
CA VAL A 18 -11.94 -8.96 -3.25
C VAL A 18 -12.38 -8.01 -4.38
N PRO A 19 -12.39 -6.68 -4.15
CA PRO A 19 -12.73 -5.71 -5.20
C PRO A 19 -11.63 -5.65 -6.26
N PRO A 20 -11.89 -5.12 -7.46
CA PRO A 20 -10.84 -4.81 -8.43
C PRO A 20 -9.76 -3.92 -7.80
N TYR A 21 -8.50 -4.28 -8.03
CA TYR A 21 -7.34 -3.56 -7.48
C TYR A 21 -6.19 -3.53 -8.47
N ALA A 22 -5.36 -2.50 -8.37
CA ALA A 22 -4.13 -2.39 -9.13
C ALA A 22 -2.97 -3.07 -8.39
N ILE A 23 -2.08 -3.73 -9.13
CA ILE A 23 -0.76 -4.13 -8.66
C ILE A 23 0.23 -3.33 -9.49
N LEU A 24 0.94 -2.41 -8.84
CA LEU A 24 1.95 -1.59 -9.51
C LEU A 24 3.33 -2.11 -9.15
N SER A 25 4.14 -2.40 -10.17
CA SER A 25 5.52 -2.87 -10.00
C SER A 25 6.38 -1.79 -9.34
N HIS A 26 7.29 -2.22 -8.46
CA HIS A 26 8.16 -1.35 -7.68
C HIS A 26 9.64 -1.56 -8.01
N THR A 27 10.34 -0.44 -8.24
CA THR A 27 11.78 -0.34 -8.00
C THR A 27 12.01 -0.15 -6.51
N TRP A 28 12.95 -0.86 -5.89
CA TRP A 28 13.22 -0.78 -4.45
C TRP A 28 13.88 0.56 -4.07
N THR A 29 13.49 1.13 -2.92
CA THR A 29 14.21 2.23 -2.24
C THR A 29 14.72 1.75 -0.88
N GLU A 30 15.65 2.48 -0.27
CA GLU A 30 16.25 2.09 1.02
C GLU A 30 15.23 2.11 2.18
N GLU A 31 14.31 3.09 2.21
CA GLU A 31 13.28 3.21 3.26
C GLU A 31 11.85 3.06 2.74
N GLU A 32 11.40 1.81 2.54
CA GLU A 32 10.01 1.52 2.15
C GLU A 32 9.02 1.70 3.32
N VAL A 33 7.79 2.12 2.99
CA VAL A 33 6.68 2.14 3.95
C VAL A 33 6.20 0.71 4.18
N LEU A 34 6.25 0.25 5.44
CA LEU A 34 5.85 -1.10 5.82
C LEU A 34 4.40 -1.11 6.31
N TYR A 35 3.86 -2.32 6.49
CA TYR A 35 2.53 -2.53 7.07
C TYR A 35 2.36 -1.75 8.40
N SER A 36 3.37 -1.86 9.28
CA SER A 36 3.36 -1.23 10.61
C SER A 36 3.46 0.30 10.58
N ASP A 37 3.87 0.90 9.46
CA ASP A 37 3.96 2.36 9.34
C ASP A 37 2.62 2.98 8.88
N ILE A 38 1.74 2.20 8.25
CA ILE A 38 0.49 2.75 7.73
C ILE A 38 -0.37 3.30 8.87
N GLY A 39 -0.74 4.59 8.76
CA GLY A 39 -1.52 5.30 9.77
C GLY A 39 -0.70 5.93 10.90
N THR A 40 0.64 5.82 10.87
CA THR A 40 1.52 6.53 11.81
C THR A 40 2.10 7.80 11.17
N LEU A 41 2.64 8.68 12.01
CA LEU A 41 3.42 9.83 11.54
C LEU A 41 4.76 9.40 10.91
N THR A 42 5.27 8.22 11.23
CA THR A 42 6.56 7.73 10.72
C THR A 42 6.50 7.37 9.24
N ALA A 43 5.33 6.94 8.73
CA ALA A 43 5.17 6.68 7.30
C ALA A 43 5.54 7.90 6.45
N GLN A 44 5.12 9.11 6.83
CA GLN A 44 5.34 10.32 6.04
C GLN A 44 6.81 10.74 5.96
N SER A 45 7.62 10.34 6.94
CA SER A 45 9.04 10.66 7.02
C SER A 45 9.93 9.69 6.21
N LYS A 46 9.37 8.60 5.68
CA LYS A 46 10.14 7.59 4.93
C LYS A 46 10.35 8.00 3.48
N GLU A 47 11.52 7.70 2.93
CA GLU A 47 11.84 7.97 1.51
C GLU A 47 10.88 7.27 0.53
N GLY A 48 10.31 6.12 0.92
CA GLY A 48 9.32 5.39 0.14
C GLY A 48 7.90 5.98 0.20
N TYR A 49 7.63 6.99 1.01
CA TYR A 49 6.29 7.57 1.14
C TYR A 49 5.77 8.25 -0.14
N PRO A 50 6.55 9.11 -0.82
CA PRO A 50 6.13 9.71 -2.09
C PRO A 50 5.81 8.66 -3.15
N LYS A 51 6.52 7.52 -3.11
CA LYS A 51 6.31 6.38 -4.00
C LYS A 51 4.97 5.69 -3.73
N LEU A 52 4.65 5.42 -2.45
CA LEU A 52 3.35 4.89 -2.04
C LEU A 52 2.21 5.80 -2.51
N VAL A 53 2.35 7.12 -2.32
CA VAL A 53 1.38 8.12 -2.79
C VAL A 53 1.29 8.11 -4.32
N GLY A 54 2.43 8.01 -5.02
CA GLY A 54 2.49 7.90 -6.48
C GLY A 54 1.75 6.67 -7.01
N CYS A 55 1.89 5.51 -6.35
CA CYS A 55 1.14 4.30 -6.67
C CYS A 55 -0.36 4.49 -6.47
N CYS A 56 -0.78 5.09 -5.36
CA CYS A 56 -2.19 5.38 -5.11
C CYS A 56 -2.76 6.32 -6.18
N ARG A 57 -2.01 7.39 -6.51
CA ARG A 57 -2.39 8.32 -7.57
C ARG A 57 -2.53 7.64 -8.93
N LYS A 58 -1.58 6.76 -9.29
CA LYS A 58 -1.63 6.04 -10.57
C LYS A 58 -2.80 5.05 -10.61
N ALA A 59 -3.02 4.30 -9.54
CA ALA A 59 -4.17 3.39 -9.42
C ALA A 59 -5.50 4.15 -9.54
N ALA A 60 -5.63 5.30 -8.87
CA ALA A 60 -6.82 6.15 -8.96
C ALA A 60 -7.04 6.69 -10.39
N GLN A 61 -5.97 7.12 -11.08
CA GLN A 61 -6.04 7.55 -12.48
C GLN A 61 -6.49 6.44 -13.43
N ASP A 62 -6.12 5.20 -13.12
CA ASP A 62 -6.49 4.01 -13.89
C ASP A 62 -7.87 3.45 -13.48
N GLY A 63 -8.58 4.12 -12.55
CA GLY A 63 -9.95 3.78 -12.15
C GLY A 63 -10.06 2.75 -11.02
N PHE A 64 -9.00 2.54 -10.23
CA PHE A 64 -9.00 1.62 -9.10
C PHE A 64 -9.06 2.35 -7.76
N ASP A 65 -9.98 1.93 -6.89
CA ASP A 65 -10.07 2.40 -5.50
C ASP A 65 -9.05 1.72 -4.56
N TRP A 66 -8.44 0.63 -5.03
CA TRP A 66 -7.58 -0.23 -4.24
C TRP A 66 -6.27 -0.53 -4.96
N VAL A 67 -5.19 -0.54 -4.22
CA VAL A 67 -3.87 -0.94 -4.70
C VAL A 67 -3.26 -1.98 -3.75
N TRP A 68 -2.55 -2.94 -4.32
CA TRP A 68 -1.74 -3.89 -3.58
C TRP A 68 -0.26 -3.55 -3.76
N ILE A 69 0.45 -3.44 -2.63
CA ILE A 69 1.86 -3.08 -2.55
C ILE A 69 2.54 -4.09 -1.60
N ASP A 70 3.60 -4.77 -2.03
CA ASP A 70 4.20 -5.87 -1.26
C ASP A 70 4.73 -5.44 0.11
N THR A 71 5.25 -4.21 0.20
CA THR A 71 5.90 -3.68 1.40
C THR A 71 4.92 -3.36 2.51
N CYS A 72 3.72 -2.85 2.17
CA CYS A 72 2.72 -2.43 3.15
C CYS A 72 1.46 -3.30 3.21
N CYS A 73 1.12 -4.08 2.17
CA CYS A 73 -0.04 -4.97 2.20
C CYS A 73 0.24 -6.35 2.81
N ILE A 74 1.51 -6.69 3.00
CA ILE A 74 1.92 -7.90 3.71
C ILE A 74 2.42 -7.50 5.10
N ASP A 75 1.82 -8.08 6.13
CA ASP A 75 2.41 -8.00 7.45
C ASP A 75 3.60 -8.95 7.52
N LYS A 76 4.81 -8.39 7.51
CA LYS A 76 6.07 -9.16 7.59
C LYS A 76 6.41 -9.56 9.04
N SER A 77 5.61 -9.14 10.03
CA SER A 77 5.79 -9.54 11.44
C SER A 77 5.33 -10.98 11.70
N SER A 78 4.40 -11.49 10.88
CA SER A 78 4.01 -12.88 10.86
C SER A 78 4.94 -13.70 9.94
N SER A 79 6.17 -13.92 10.39
CA SER A 79 6.98 -15.03 9.88
C SER A 79 6.62 -16.28 10.70
N ALA A 80 5.83 -17.17 10.11
CA ALA A 80 5.64 -18.54 10.61
C ALA A 80 6.79 -19.44 10.13
#